data_AF-D4DRQ1-F1
#
_entry.id   AF-D4DRQ1-F1
#
_cell.length_a   1.000
_cell.length_b   1.000
_cell.length_c   1.000
_cell.angle_alpha   90.00
_cell.angle_beta   90.00
_cell.angle_gamma   90.00
#
_symmetry.space_group_name_H-M   'P 1'
#
loop_
_entity.id
_entity.type
_entity.pdbx_description
1 polymer ?
#
loop_
_entity_poly.entity_id
_entity_poly.type
_entity_poly.pdbx_seq_one_letter_code
_entity_poly.pdbx_strand_id
1 'polypeptide(L)' 'MSRNGGYIRILKCGFRQGDNAPLALVELVDKADARDE' A
#
# COMPACT_ATOMS: atom_id res chain seq x y z
N MET A 1 -15.77 10.43 12.61
CA MET A 1 -15.72 9.18 13.41
C MET A 1 -15.98 7.94 12.56
N SER A 2 -15.87 7.98 11.22
CA SER A 2 -16.46 6.93 10.38
C SER A 2 -15.56 5.71 10.11
N ARG A 3 -14.28 5.73 10.51
CA ARG A 3 -13.35 4.65 10.17
C ARG A 3 -12.59 4.14 11.38
N ASN A 4 -13.03 3.02 11.92
CA ASN A 4 -12.40 2.34 13.06
C ASN A 4 -11.41 1.28 12.54
N GLY A 5 -10.20 1.71 12.20
CA GLY A 5 -9.13 0.83 11.73
C GLY A 5 -9.03 0.72 10.20
N GLY A 6 -8.07 -0.10 9.75
CA GLY A 6 -7.83 -0.34 8.32
C GLY A 6 -7.12 0.80 7.59
N TYR A 7 -6.31 1.59 8.29
CA TYR A 7 -5.80 2.86 7.74
C TYR A 7 -4.86 2.73 6.53
N ILE A 8 -4.31 1.54 6.37
CA ILE A 8 -3.27 1.22 5.42
C ILE A 8 -3.73 0.05 4.56
N ARG A 9 -3.41 0.12 3.26
CA ARG A 9 -3.55 -0.97 2.29
C ARG A 9 -2.16 -1.53 2.00
N ILE A 10 -2.07 -2.87 1.96
CA ILE A 10 -0.84 -3.58 1.58
C ILE A 10 -1.10 -4.34 0.27
N LEU A 11 -0.32 -4.05 -0.77
CA LEU A 11 -0.36 -4.73 -2.06
C LEU A 11 0.90 -5.57 -2.22
N LYS A 12 0.77 -6.88 -2.44
CA LYS A 12 1.93 -7.77 -2.64
C LYS A 12 2.52 -7.53 -4.04
N CYS A 13 3.84 -7.38 -4.12
CA CYS A 13 4.54 -6.97 -5.35
C CYS A 13 5.58 -8.01 -5.80
N GLY A 14 5.40 -9.28 -5.44
CA GLY A 14 6.35 -10.34 -5.78
C GLY A 14 7.61 -10.28 -4.92
N PHE A 15 8.77 -10.50 -5.53
CA PHE A 15 10.04 -10.62 -4.81
C PHE A 15 11.08 -9.65 -5.34
N ARG A 16 11.93 -9.14 -4.44
CA ARG A 16 13.02 -8.24 -4.76
C ARG A 16 14.10 -8.96 -5.56
N GLN A 17 14.60 -8.30 -6.60
CA GLN A 17 15.71 -8.81 -7.38
C GLN A 17 16.99 -8.87 -6.55
N GLY A 18 17.72 -9.98 -6.62
CA GLY A 18 19.02 -10.18 -5.96
C GLY A 18 18.94 -11.06 -4.71
N ASP A 19 17.91 -10.89 -3.87
CA ASP A 19 17.77 -11.67 -2.63
C ASP A 19 16.43 -12.38 -2.49
N ASN A 20 15.54 -12.24 -3.48
CA ASN A 20 14.24 -12.88 -3.51
C ASN A 20 13.39 -12.59 -2.25
N ALA A 21 13.59 -11.44 -1.61
CA ALA A 21 12.80 -11.04 -0.44
C ALA A 21 11.38 -10.63 -0.87
N PRO A 22 10.32 -11.02 -0.15
CA PRO A 22 8.95 -10.65 -0.51
C PRO A 22 8.75 -9.13 -0.39
N LEU A 23 8.26 -8.51 -1.45
CA LEU A 23 7.96 -7.08 -1.51
C LEU A 23 6.46 -6.82 -1.37
N ALA A 24 6.15 -5.68 -0.77
CA ALA A 24 4.80 -5.14 -0.75
C ALA A 24 4.83 -3.60 -0.78
N LEU A 25 3.86 -3.02 -1.47
CA LEU A 25 3.58 -1.60 -1.44
C LEU A 25 2.61 -1.29 -0.30
N VAL A 26 2.87 -0.21 0.42
CA VAL A 26 2.09 0.21 1.59
C VAL A 26 1.56 1.61 1.33
N GLU A 27 0.25 1.77 1.34
CA GLU A 27 -0.43 3.02 1.01
C GLU A 27 -1.42 3.43 2.09
N LEU A 28 -1.55 4.73 2.31
CA LEU A 28 -2.59 5.30 3.17
C LEU A 28 -3.91 5.28 2.40
N VAL A 29 -4.95 4.71 2.99
CA VAL A 29 -6.27 4.57 2.32
C VAL A 29 -6.96 5.92 2.11
N ASP A 30 -6.67 6.91 2.95
CA ASP A 30 -7.32 8.23 2.88
C ASP A 30 -6.53 9.25 2.05
N LYS A 31 -5.41 8.85 1.44
CA LYS A 31 -4.69 9.71 0.51
C LYS A 31 -5.50 9.72 -0.79
N ALA A 32 -6.05 10.88 -1.17
CA ALA A 32 -6.71 11.05 -2.47
C ALA A 32 -5.76 10.54 -3.56
N ASP A 33 -6.29 9.77 -4.50
CA ASP A 33 -5.50 9.30 -5.63
C ASP A 33 -4.87 10.54 -6.29
N ALA A 34 -3.55 10.57 -6.40
CA ALA A 34 -2.81 11.66 -7.04
C ALA A 34 -3.06 11.75 -8.57
N ARG A 35 -4.16 11.15 -9.03
CA ARG A 35 -4.66 11.11 -10.41
C ARG A 35 -5.85 12.04 -10.63
N ASP A 36 -6.39 12.65 -9.57
CA ASP A 36 -7.47 13.63 -9.65
C ASP A 36 -6.93 15.08 -9.55
N GLU A 37 -6.01 15.43 -10.45
CA GLU A 37 -5.64 16.82 -10.81
C GLU A 37 -6.00 17.11 -12.27
#